data_AF-A0AAW6IPL4-F1
#
_entry.id   AF-A0AAW6IPL4-F1
#
_cell.length_a   1.000
_cell.length_b   1.000
_cell.length_c   1.000
_cell.angle_alpha   90.00
_cell.angle_beta   90.00
_cell.angle_gamma   90.00
#
_symmetry.space_group_name_H-M   'P 1'
#
loop_
_entity.id
_entity.type
_entity.pdbx_description
1 polymer ?
#
loop_
_entity_poly.entity_id
_entity_poly.type
_entity_poly.pdbx_seq_one_letter_code
_entity_poly.pdbx_strand_id
1 'polypeptide(L)' 'MITGRKISQIDVFAGSPWEVASMKSRLNAAYIQVSIKDNGARGIQIMVPCEYYTAAMRVINNRFS' A
#
# COMPACT_ATOMS: atom_id res chain seq x y z
N MET A 1 18.70 -14.57 -17.13
CA MET A 1 18.11 -15.30 -15.98
C MET A 1 17.28 -14.29 -15.19
N ILE A 2 15.97 -14.54 -15.08
CA ILE A 2 14.95 -13.57 -14.64
C ILE A 2 15.00 -13.41 -13.13
N THR A 3 14.90 -12.18 -12.62
CA THR A 3 14.01 -11.81 -11.48
C THR A 3 13.96 -10.31 -11.25
N GLY A 4 14.09 -9.51 -12.31
CA GLY A 4 13.56 -8.14 -12.30
C GLY A 4 12.06 -8.15 -12.59
N ARG A 5 11.24 -8.98 -11.91
CA ARG A 5 9.81 -8.69 -11.85
C ARG A 5 9.75 -7.41 -11.04
N LYS A 6 9.86 -6.26 -11.71
CA LYS A 6 9.35 -5.00 -11.21
C LYS A 6 7.84 -5.23 -11.18
N ILE A 7 7.39 -5.95 -10.15
CA ILE A 7 6.00 -5.98 -9.74
C ILE A 7 5.64 -4.51 -9.76
N SER A 8 4.72 -4.14 -10.66
CA SER A 8 4.41 -2.73 -10.88
C SER A 8 3.68 -2.30 -9.62
N GLN A 9 4.47 -1.83 -8.64
CA GLN A 9 3.95 -1.39 -7.36
C GLN A 9 3.36 0.00 -7.58
N ILE A 10 2.10 0.14 -7.19
CA ILE A 10 1.31 1.35 -7.34
C ILE A 10 1.21 2.00 -5.96
N ASP A 11 1.44 3.31 -5.91
CA ASP A 11 1.16 4.11 -4.73
C ASP A 11 -0.36 4.23 -4.54
N VAL A 12 -0.85 3.80 -3.37
CA VAL A 12 -2.28 3.83 -3.04
C VAL A 12 -2.61 4.76 -1.89
N PHE A 13 -1.62 5.13 -1.08
CA PHE A 13 -1.82 5.99 0.06
C PHE A 13 -0.51 6.64 0.49
N ALA A 14 -0.55 7.94 0.78
CA ALA A 14 0.57 8.70 1.33
C ALA A 14 0.08 9.49 2.54
N GLY A 15 0.83 9.45 3.64
CA GLY A 15 0.42 10.15 4.86
C GLY A 15 1.43 10.07 5.98
N SER A 16 0.98 10.45 7.18
CA SER A 16 1.81 10.38 8.39
C SER A 16 2.10 8.93 8.78
N PRO A 17 3.20 8.67 9.51
CA PRO A 17 3.59 7.32 9.95
C PRO A 17 2.47 6.56 10.67
N TRP A 18 1.67 7.25 11.49
CA TRP A 18 0.55 6.63 12.21
C TRP A 18 -0.61 6.23 11.28
N GLU A 19 -0.91 7.02 10.24
CA GLU A 19 -1.94 6.67 9.26
C GLU A 19 -1.50 5.49 8.40
N VAL A 20 -0.23 5.51 7.97
CA VAL A 20 0.36 4.42 7.20
C VAL A 20 0.38 3.12 8.00
N ALA A 21 0.75 3.17 9.29
CA ALA A 21 0.73 2.00 10.15
C ALA A 21 -0.69 1.40 10.29
N SER A 22 -1.71 2.26 10.43
CA SER A 22 -3.12 1.83 10.48
C SER A 22 -3.55 1.16 9.18
N MET A 23 -3.23 1.76 8.03
CA MET A 23 -3.53 1.20 6.71
C MET A 23 -2.79 -0.11 6.46
N LYS A 24 -1.52 -0.21 6.85
CA LYS A 24 -0.72 -1.44 6.76
C LYS A 24 -1.39 -2.57 7.54
N SER A 25 -1.86 -2.31 8.76
CA SER A 25 -2.53 -3.32 9.59
C SER A 25 -3.81 -3.84 8.94
N ARG A 26 -4.63 -2.94 8.37
CA ARG A 26 -5.87 -3.31 7.66
C ARG A 26 -5.62 -4.10 6.39
N LEU A 27 -4.65 -3.68 5.59
CA LEU A 27 -4.27 -4.38 4.36
C LEU A 27 -3.68 -5.76 4.70
N ASN A 28 -2.90 -5.87 5.77
CA ASN A 28 -2.40 -7.15 6.27
C ASN A 28 -3.54 -8.06 6.75
N ALA A 29 -4.54 -7.53 7.44
CA ALA A 29 -5.74 -8.27 7.83
C ALA A 29 -6.56 -8.77 6.62
N ALA A 30 -6.48 -8.06 5.49
CA ALA A 30 -7.06 -8.47 4.21
C ALA A 30 -6.12 -9.38 3.39
N TYR A 31 -5.01 -9.85 3.96
CA TYR A 31 -3.98 -10.66 3.30
C TYR A 31 -3.36 -9.99 2.06
N ILE A 32 -3.37 -8.65 2.01
CA ILE A 32 -2.79 -7.88 0.93
C ILE A 32 -1.35 -7.53 1.29
N GLN A 33 -0.41 -7.96 0.45
CA GLN A 33 0.99 -7.57 0.60
C GLN A 33 1.18 -6.10 0.22
N VAL A 34 1.67 -5.33 1.18
CA VAL A 34 1.99 -3.92 1.01
C VAL A 34 3.49 -3.71 1.24
N SER A 35 4.06 -2.77 0.51
CA SER A 35 5.41 -2.25 0.74
C SER A 35 5.32 -0.82 1.19
N ILE A 36 6.12 -0.45 2.17
CA ILE A 36 6.20 0.93 2.63
C ILE A 36 7.42 1.56 1.98
N LYS A 37 7.23 2.71 1.34
CA LYS A 37 8.29 3.52 0.78
C LYS A 37 8.36 4.82 1.55
N ASP A 38 9.43 5.00 2.32
CA ASP A 38 9.74 6.30 2.89
C ASP A 38 10.29 7.19 1.78
N ASN A 39 9.62 8.30 1.52
CA ASN A 39 9.97 9.22 0.45
C ASN A 39 10.40 10.58 1.04
N GLY A 40 10.90 10.57 2.30
CA GLY A 40 11.40 11.71 3.04
C GLY A 40 10.39 12.86 3.11
N ALA A 41 10.69 13.94 2.38
CA ALA A 41 9.86 15.16 2.34
C ALA A 41 8.42 14.95 1.83
N ARG A 42 8.16 13.84 1.13
CA ARG A 42 6.81 13.46 0.66
C ARG A 42 6.05 12.57 1.65
N GLY A 43 6.64 12.32 2.82
CA GLY A 43 6.10 11.43 3.83
C GLY A 43 6.28 9.96 3.48
N ILE A 44 5.53 9.12 4.20
CA ILE A 44 5.58 7.68 4.06
C ILE A 44 4.45 7.25 3.12
N GLN A 45 4.80 6.42 2.14
CA GLN A 45 3.92 5.95 1.09
C GLN A 45 3.68 4.44 1.22
N ILE A 46 2.45 4.01 0.97
CA ILE A 46 2.07 2.60 0.87
C ILE A 46 1.97 2.26 -0.61
N MET A 47 2.81 1.33 -1.00
CA MET A 47 2.84 0.75 -2.32
C MET A 47 2.25 -0.65 -2.28
N VAL A 48 1.39 -0.98 -3.24
CA VAL A 48 0.85 -2.34 -3.42
C VAL A 48 1.16 -2.86 -4.82
N PRO A 49 1.37 -4.17 -4.99
CA PRO A 49 1.39 -4.78 -6.31
C PRO A 49 0.11 -4.42 -7.09
N CYS A 50 0.23 -4.15 -8.39
CA CYS A 50 -0.94 -3.88 -9.23
C CYS A 50 -2.00 -5.00 -9.17
N GLU A 51 -1.57 -6.24 -8.96
CA GLU A 51 -2.44 -7.42 -8.77
C GLU A 51 -3.40 -7.25 -7.57
N TYR A 52 -2.96 -6.54 -6.53
CA TYR A 52 -3.75 -6.27 -5.33
C TYR A 52 -4.36 -4.87 -5.30
N TYR A 53 -4.18 -4.04 -6.34
CA TYR A 53 -4.66 -2.66 -6.36
C TYR A 53 -6.17 -2.57 -6.12
N THR A 54 -6.98 -3.38 -6.82
CA THR A 54 -8.44 -3.39 -6.67
C THR A 54 -8.86 -3.80 -5.27
N ALA A 55 -8.19 -4.80 -4.68
CA ALA A 55 -8.48 -5.25 -3.32
C ALA A 55 -8.08 -4.18 -2.29
N ALA A 56 -6.90 -3.57 -2.46
CA ALA A 56 -6.42 -2.50 -1.59
C ALA A 56 -7.34 -1.28 -1.63
N MET A 57 -7.76 -0.85 -2.83
CA MET A 57 -8.73 0.23 -2.97
C MET A 57 -10.06 -0.09 -2.29
N ARG A 58 -10.56 -1.33 -2.33
CA ARG A 58 -11.79 -1.69 -1.59
C ARG A 58 -11.61 -1.52 -0.08
N VAL A 59 -10.50 -2.00 0.48
CA VAL A 59 -10.20 -1.86 1.93
C VAL A 59 -10.06 -0.39 2.32
N ILE A 60 -9.44 0.43 1.48
CA ILE A 60 -9.27 1.87 1.71
C ILE A 60 -10.62 2.60 1.62
N ASN A 61 -11.42 2.34 0.59
CA ASN A 61 -12.73 2.98 0.41
C ASN A 61 -13.74 2.59 1.49
N ASN A 62 -13.66 1.37 2.02
CA ASN A 62 -14.50 0.90 3.13
C ASN A 62 -14.25 1.65 4.46
N ARG A 63 -13.28 2.59 4.51
CA ARG A 63 -13.11 3.52 5.65
C ARG A 63 -14.15 4.65 5.67
N PHE A 64 -14.74 5.00 4.53
CA PHE A 64 -15.60 6.18 4.38
C PHE A 64 -17.11 5.88 4.38
N SER A 65 -17.52 4.63 4.65
CA SER A 65 -18.94 4.26 4.78
C SER A 65 -19.37 4.13 6.24
#